data_AF-A0A439VAL0-F1
#
_entry.id   AF-A0A439VAL0-F1
#
_cell.length_a   1.000
_cell.length_b   1.000
_cell.length_c   1.000
_cell.angle_alpha   90.00
_cell.angle_beta   90.00
_cell.angle_gamma   90.00
#
_symmetry.space_group_name_H-M   'P 1'
#
loop_
_entity.id
_entity.type
_entity.pdbx_description
1 polymer ?
#
loop_
_entity_poly.entity_id
_entity_poly.type
_entity_poly.pdbx_seq_one_letter_code
_entity_poly.pdbx_strand_id
1 'polypeptide(L)' 'LQTAVQMIVDFITGPFGRLLAIIAVIGLGFLAFAGRLSWFTAGAVIVGIGLVFGAPTIVDEMIAAVGK' A
#
# COMPACT_ATOMS: atom_id res chain seq x y z
N LEU A 1 20.41 -3.71 13.96
CA LEU A 1 18.93 -3.73 14.16
C LEU A 1 18.22 -2.77 13.20
N GLN A 2 18.62 -1.50 13.08
CA GLN A 2 18.05 -0.57 12.07
C GLN A 2 18.11 -1.11 10.63
N THR A 3 19.25 -1.68 10.20
CA THR A 3 19.41 -2.25 8.85
C THR A 3 18.47 -3.43 8.57
N ALA A 4 18.16 -4.24 9.58
CA ALA A 4 17.22 -5.35 9.42
C ALA A 4 15.78 -4.85 9.23
N VAL A 5 15.39 -3.81 9.96
CA VAL A 5 14.06 -3.19 9.80
C VAL A 5 13.94 -2.46 8.47
N GLN A 6 14.99 -1.77 8.01
CA GLN A 6 15.00 -1.14 6.69
C GLN A 6 14.90 -2.16 5.56
N MET A 7 15.58 -3.30 5.63
CA MET A 7 15.40 -4.35 4.62
C MET A 7 13.97 -4.91 4.57
N ILE A 8 13.28 -4.98 5.70
CA ILE A 8 11.86 -5.40 5.75
C ILE A 8 10.97 -4.33 5.10
N VAL A 9 11.21 -3.05 5.40
CA VAL A 9 10.49 -1.94 4.79
C VAL A 9 10.77 -1.87 3.29
N ASP A 10 12.01 -2.02 2.84
CA ASP A 10 12.37 -2.04 1.42
C ASP A 10 11.80 -3.25 0.69
N PHE A 11 11.68 -4.40 1.37
CA PHE A 11 11.00 -5.55 0.80
C PHE A 11 9.49 -5.33 0.63
N ILE A 12 8.83 -4.74 1.64
CA ILE A 12 7.39 -4.47 1.64
C ILE A 12 7.03 -3.29 0.72
N THR A 13 7.84 -2.25 0.65
CA THR A 13 7.57 -1.05 -0.15
C THR A 13 8.22 -1.09 -1.53
N GLY A 14 9.18 -2.01 -1.72
CA GLY A 14 9.86 -2.23 -2.97
C GLY A 14 9.08 -3.07 -3.98
N PRO A 15 9.78 -3.69 -4.96
CA PRO A 15 9.17 -4.38 -6.09
C PRO A 15 8.21 -5.50 -5.67
N PHE A 16 8.50 -6.20 -4.57
CA PHE A 16 7.71 -7.32 -4.06
C PHE A 16 6.34 -6.87 -3.54
N GLY A 17 6.27 -5.81 -2.74
CA GLY A 17 4.99 -5.25 -2.32
C GLY A 17 4.14 -4.80 -3.50
N ARG A 18 4.77 -4.12 -4.48
CA ARG A 18 4.07 -3.65 -5.68
C ARG A 18 3.43 -4.81 -6.46
N LEU A 19 4.12 -5.94 -6.57
CA LEU A 19 3.57 -7.14 -7.20
C LEU A 19 2.38 -7.71 -6.41
N LEU A 20 2.44 -7.74 -5.08
CA LEU A 20 1.31 -8.18 -4.25
C LEU A 20 0.09 -7.25 -4.38
N ALA A 21 0.31 -5.94 -4.45
CA ALA A 21 -0.76 -4.98 -4.67
C ALA A 21 -1.42 -5.16 -6.04
N ILE A 22 -0.64 -5.42 -7.09
CA ILE A 22 -1.17 -5.72 -8.42
C ILE A 22 -2.06 -6.97 -8.39
N ILE A 23 -1.66 -8.03 -7.69
CA ILE A 23 -2.46 -9.25 -7.53
C ILE A 23 -3.79 -8.95 -6.80
N ALA A 24 -3.75 -8.13 -5.74
CA ALA A 24 -4.96 -7.71 -5.03
C ALA A 24 -5.93 -6.92 -5.92
N VAL A 25 -5.42 -6.01 -6.76
CA VAL A 25 -6.22 -5.25 -7.73
C VAL A 25 -6.82 -6.17 -8.80
N ILE A 26 -6.07 -7.17 -9.28
CA ILE A 26 -6.56 -8.17 -10.23
C ILE A 26 -7.73 -8.95 -9.63
N GLY A 27 -7.61 -9.42 -8.38
CA GLY A 27 -8.70 -10.11 -7.68
C GLY A 27 -9.96 -9.24 -7.54
N LEU A 28 -9.77 -7.94 -7.33
CA LEU A 28 -10.84 -6.95 -7.28
C LEU A 28 -11.52 -6.75 -8.64
N GLY A 29 -10.75 -6.78 -9.73
CA GLY A 29 -11.27 -6.79 -11.10
C GLY A 29 -12.16 -8.01 -11.37
N PHE A 30 -11.77 -9.20 -10.90
CA PHE A 30 -12.63 -10.39 -10.98
C PHE A 30 -13.92 -10.25 -10.16
N LEU A 31 -13.85 -9.65 -8.96
CA LEU A 31 -15.03 -9.34 -8.14
C LEU A 31 -15.95 -8.29 -8.81
N ALA A 32 -15.37 -7.36 -9.59
CA ALA A 32 -16.11 -6.42 -10.45
C ALA A 32 -16.92 -7.15 -11.51
N PHE A 33 -16.28 -8.09 -12.23
CA PHE A 33 -16.96 -8.90 -13.25
C PHE A 33 -18.01 -9.84 -12.67
N ALA A 34 -17.85 -10.31 -11.44
CA ALA A 34 -18.87 -11.10 -10.74
C ALA A 34 -20.13 -10.29 -10.35
N GLY A 35 -20.18 -8.97 -10.64
CA GLY A 35 -21.33 -8.11 -10.38
C GLY A 35 -21.56 -7.82 -8.89
N ARG A 36 -20.64 -8.22 -8.00
CA ARG A 36 -20.74 -8.04 -6.54
C ARG A 36 -19.77 -6.99 -6.01
N LEU A 37 -19.18 -6.18 -6.89
CA LEU A 37 -18.27 -5.14 -6.46
C LEU A 37 -19.04 -3.96 -5.88
N SER A 38 -18.94 -3.81 -4.56
CA SER A 38 -19.36 -2.57 -3.92
C SER A 38 -18.29 -1.50 -4.17
N TRP A 39 -18.75 -0.27 -4.44
CA TRP A 39 -17.88 0.91 -4.49
C TRP A 39 -17.03 1.06 -3.22
N PHE A 40 -17.57 0.60 -2.08
CA PHE A 40 -16.87 0.60 -0.80
C PHE A 40 -15.65 -0.32 -0.80
N THR A 41 -15.75 -1.52 -1.39
CA THR A 41 -14.64 -2.47 -1.49
C THR A 41 -13.57 -1.98 -2.46
N ALA A 42 -13.98 -1.35 -3.57
CA ALA A 42 -13.05 -0.73 -4.51
C ALA A 42 -12.28 0.45 -3.88
N GLY A 43 -12.98 1.35 -3.19
CA GLY A 43 -12.37 2.48 -2.49
C GLY A 43 -11.42 2.04 -1.38
N ALA A 44 -11.81 1.05 -0.57
CA ALA A 44 -10.96 0.54 0.52
C ALA A 44 -9.62 -0.02 0.03
N VAL A 45 -9.61 -0.71 -1.12
CA VAL A 45 -8.37 -1.28 -1.66
C VAL A 45 -7.49 -0.22 -2.31
N ILE A 46 -8.06 0.76 -3.01
CA ILE A 46 -7.31 1.88 -3.57
C ILE A 46 -6.64 2.69 -2.44
N VAL A 47 -7.40 3.00 -1.38
CA VAL A 47 -6.88 3.73 -0.21
C VAL A 47 -5.83 2.90 0.53
N GLY A 48 -6.07 1.60 0.73
CA GLY A 48 -5.10 0.71 1.38
C GLY A 48 -3.78 0.63 0.64
N ILE A 49 -3.80 0.50 -0.68
CA ILE A 49 -2.59 0.52 -1.52
C ILE A 49 -1.90 1.90 -1.41
N GLY A 50 -2.65 3.00 -1.53
CA GLY A 50 -2.10 4.35 -1.41
C GLY A 50 -1.40 4.59 -0.07
N LEU A 51 -1.96 4.07 1.04
CA LEU A 51 -1.35 4.17 2.36
C LEU A 51 -0.12 3.27 2.51
N VAL A 52 -0.11 2.05 1.97
CA VAL A 52 1.04 1.13 2.09
C VAL A 52 2.25 1.65 1.30
N PHE A 53 2.06 2.11 0.07
CA PHE A 53 3.18 2.63 -0.75
C PHE A 53 3.50 4.11 -0.47
N GLY A 54 2.56 4.87 0.08
CA GLY A 54 2.76 6.25 0.50
C GLY A 54 3.25 6.39 1.95
N ALA A 55 3.29 5.31 2.74
CA ALA A 55 3.75 5.35 4.12
C ALA A 55 5.13 6.00 4.33
N PRO A 56 6.16 5.76 3.48
CA PRO A 56 7.47 6.37 3.69
C PRO A 56 7.42 7.88 3.62
N THR A 57 6.80 8.44 2.58
CA THR A 57 6.70 9.89 2.40
C THR A 57 5.83 10.54 3.47
N ILE A 58 4.74 9.88 3.90
CA ILE A 58 3.90 10.39 5.00
C ILE A 58 4.71 10.47 6.30
N VAL A 59 5.47 9.42 6.63
CA VAL A 59 6.28 9.38 7.85
C VAL A 59 7.43 10.38 7.79
N ASP A 60 8.09 10.51 6.64
CA ASP A 60 9.18 11.47 6.43
C ASP A 60 8.69 12.92 6.62
N GLU A 61 7.54 13.27 6.07
CA GLU A 61 6.92 14.60 6.24
C GLU A 61 6.46 14.84 7.69
N MET A 62 5.95 13.82 8.39
CA MET A 62 5.59 13.94 9.80
C MET A 62 6.82 14.18 10.69
N ILE A 63 7.94 13.51 10.41
CA ILE A 63 9.20 13.75 11.11
C ILE A 63 9.70 15.18 10.82
N ALA A 64 9.61 15.63 9.56
CA ALA A 64 10.00 17.00 9.18
C ALA A 64 9.12 18.08 9.82
N ALA A 65 7.82 17.80 10.03
CA ALA A 65 6.88 18.72 10.66
C ALA A 65 7.04 18.79 12.19
N VAL A 66 7.35 17.67 12.85
CA VAL A 66 7.52 17.57 14.31
C VAL A 66 8.95 17.94 14.75
N GLY A 67 9.94 17.83 13.87
CA GLY A 67 11.33 18.24 14.12
C GLY A 67 11.59 19.75 14.17
N LYS A 68 10.53 20.58 14.20
CA LYS A 68 10.59 22.04 14.39
C LYS A 68 10.21 22.43 15.80
#